data_AF-A0A7K3DSG6-F1
#
_entry.id   AF-A0A7K3DSG6-F1
#
_cell.length_a   1.000
_cell.length_b   1.000
_cell.length_c   1.000
_cell.angle_alpha   90.00
_cell.angle_beta   90.00
_cell.angle_gamma   90.00
#
_symmetry.space_group_name_H-M   'P 1'
#
loop_
_entity.id
_entity.type
_entity.pdbx_description
1 polymer ?
#
loop_
_entity_poly.entity_id
_entity_poly.type
_entity_poly.pdbx_seq_one_letter_code
_entity_poly.pdbx_strand_id
1 'polypeptide(L)' 'VAHRGTPVVTVTGEPPELLMYAFGRQGAAKVEIEGDEAAITQLSETKALGI' A
#
# COMPACT_ATOMS: atom_id res chain seq x y z
N VAL A 1 -9.99 -16.51 20.87
CA VAL A 1 -10.21 -16.02 19.50
C VAL A 1 -9.38 -14.75 19.35
N ALA A 2 -8.24 -14.81 18.67
CA ALA A 2 -7.37 -13.64 18.51
C ALA A 2 -8.08 -12.64 17.59
N HIS A 3 -8.37 -11.43 18.08
CA HIS A 3 -8.63 -10.30 17.21
C HIS A 3 -7.35 -10.10 16.40
N ARG A 4 -7.35 -10.52 15.13
CA ARG A 4 -6.40 -9.95 14.16
C ARG A 4 -6.71 -8.47 14.15
N GLY A 5 -5.78 -7.64 14.62
CA GLY A 5 -5.91 -6.19 14.56
C GLY A 5 -6.14 -5.73 13.12
N THR A 6 -6.52 -4.47 12.94
CA THR A 6 -6.65 -3.86 11.60
C THR A 6 -5.41 -4.20 10.77
N PRO A 7 -5.55 -4.70 9.53
CA PRO A 7 -4.40 -4.95 8.66
C PRO A 7 -3.66 -3.63 8.43
N VAL A 8 -2.37 -3.61 8.72
CA VAL A 8 -1.50 -2.43 8.56
C VAL A 8 -0.35 -2.78 7.63
N VAL A 9 -0.03 -1.82 6.77
CA VAL A 9 1.13 -1.83 5.88
C VAL A 9 1.86 -0.50 6.05
N THR A 10 3.19 -0.52 5.90
CA THR A 10 4.04 0.67 5.85
C THR A 10 4.54 0.84 4.42
N VAL A 11 4.46 2.06 3.91
CA VAL A 11 4.97 2.41 2.57
C VAL A 11 6.06 3.45 2.75
N THR A 12 7.26 3.15 2.24
CA THR A 12 8.45 4.01 2.38
C THR A 12 8.99 4.37 0.99
N GLY A 13 9.40 5.62 0.81
CA GLY A 13 9.98 6.09 -0.45
C GLY A 13 10.26 7.58 -0.42
N GLU A 14 10.77 8.09 -1.54
CA GLU A 14 10.96 9.53 -1.73
C GLU A 14 9.61 10.26 -1.66
N PRO A 15 9.54 11.49 -1.10
CA PRO A 15 8.29 12.24 -0.99
C PRO A 15 7.44 12.30 -2.28
N PRO A 16 7.99 12.57 -3.48
CA PRO A 16 7.20 12.54 -4.71
C PRO A 16 6.64 11.15 -5.05
N GLU A 17 7.36 10.06 -4.75
CA GLU A 17 6.90 8.69 -5.00
C GLU A 17 5.74 8.32 -4.06
N LEU A 18 5.81 8.74 -2.80
CA LEU A 18 4.71 8.56 -1.84
C LEU A 18 3.44 9.31 -2.28
N LEU A 19 3.57 10.50 -2.86
CA LEU A 19 2.45 11.23 -3.44
C LEU A 19 1.84 10.47 -4.63
N MET A 20 2.68 10.02 -5.57
CA MET A 20 2.20 9.23 -6.71
C MET A 20 1.46 7.96 -6.25
N TYR A 21 2.01 7.26 -5.27
CA TYR A 21 1.42 6.06 -4.69
C TYR A 21 0.07 6.34 -4.03
N ALA A 22 0.00 7.32 -3.13
CA ALA A 22 -1.22 7.66 -2.38
C ALA A 22 -2.37 8.15 -3.27
N PHE A 23 -2.06 8.77 -4.42
CA PHE A 23 -3.04 9.31 -5.36
C PHE A 23 -3.27 8.42 -6.59
N GLY A 24 -3.07 7.10 -6.46
CA GLY A 24 -3.55 6.10 -7.42
C GLY A 24 -2.58 5.73 -8.54
N ARG A 25 -1.35 6.27 -8.56
CA ARG A 25 -0.30 5.88 -9.52
C ARG A 25 0.66 4.84 -8.93
N GLN A 26 0.12 3.90 -8.16
CA GLN A 26 0.89 2.90 -7.41
C GLN A 26 1.84 2.07 -8.32
N GLY A 27 1.41 1.70 -9.53
CA GLY A 27 2.23 0.89 -10.45
C GLY A 27 3.44 1.62 -11.07
N ALA A 28 3.49 2.95 -10.98
CA ALA A 28 4.63 3.74 -11.44
C ALA A 28 5.51 4.24 -10.28
N ALA A 29 4.99 4.19 -9.04
CA ALA A 29 5.69 4.68 -7.87
C ALA A 29 6.78 3.70 -7.42
N LYS A 30 7.95 4.24 -7.09
CA LYS A 30 9.08 3.48 -6.54
C LYS A 30 9.04 3.57 -5.02
N VAL A 31 8.38 2.60 -4.41
CA VAL A 31 8.21 2.51 -2.95
C VAL A 31 8.52 1.10 -2.47
N GLU A 32 8.94 1.01 -1.21
CA GLU A 32 9.03 -0.24 -0.46
C GLU A 32 7.74 -0.41 0.36
N ILE A 33 7.19 -1.62 0.36
CA ILE A 33 5.96 -1.95 1.08
C ILE A 33 6.29 -3.07 2.06
N GLU A 34 6.06 -2.80 3.34
CA GLU A 34 6.30 -3.72 4.44
C GLU A 34 5.01 -3.97 5.23
N GLY A 35 4.80 -5.20 5.70
CA GLY A 35 3.60 -5.57 6.45
C GLY A 35 3.35 -7.07 6.43
N ASP A 36 2.22 -7.48 7.01
CA ASP A 36 1.73 -8.85 6.88
C ASP A 36 1.42 -9.16 5.41
N GLU A 37 1.81 -10.33 4.93
CA GLU A 37 1.66 -10.71 3.52
C GLU A 37 0.19 -10.62 3.07
N ALA A 38 -0.77 -11.03 3.92
CA ALA A 38 -2.18 -10.94 3.59
C ALA A 38 -2.67 -9.49 3.51
N ALA A 39 -2.09 -8.59 4.33
CA ALA A 39 -2.36 -7.15 4.25
C ALA A 39 -1.79 -6.52 2.96
N ILE A 40 -0.58 -6.93 2.56
CA ILE A 40 0.03 -6.50 1.29
C ILE A 40 -0.77 -7.00 0.08
N THR A 41 -1.20 -8.27 0.08
CA THR A 41 -2.05 -8.81 -0.99
C THR A 41 -3.35 -8.02 -1.10
N GLN A 42 -4.04 -7.79 0.03
CA GLN A 42 -5.28 -7.01 0.06
C GLN A 42 -5.09 -5.57 -0.47
N LEU A 43 -3.97 -4.93 -0.11
CA LEU A 43 -3.61 -3.61 -0.63
C LEU A 43 -3.41 -3.64 -2.16
N SER A 44 -2.72 -4.65 -2.68
CA SER A 44 -2.38 -4.77 -4.11
C SER A 44 -3.58 -5.08 -5.02
N GLU A 45 -4.61 -5.75 -4.50
CA GLU A 45 -5.83 -6.09 -5.23
C GLU A 45 -6.87 -4.97 -5.21
N THR A 46 -6.68 -3.95 -4.38
CA THR A 46 -7.58 -2.81 -4.29
C THR A 46 -7.49 -1.98 -5.58
N LYS A 47 -8.66 -1.53 -6.09
CA LYS A 47 -8.68 -0.65 -7.26
C LYS A 47 -7.91 0.63 -6.97
N ALA A 48 -7.01 0.98 -7.88
CA ALA A 48 -6.31 2.26 -7.80
C ALA A 48 -7.30 3.42 -7.83
N LEU A 49 -7.02 4.43 -7.00
CA LEU A 49 -7.90 5.58 -6.85
C LEU A 49 -7.95 6.38 -8.16
N GLY A 50 -9.17 6.58 -8.69
CA GLY A 50 -9.41 7.48 -9.82
C GLY A 50 -9.17 6.90 -11.23
N ILE A 51 -9.00 5.57 -11.35
CA ILE A 51 -8.99 4.82 -12.61
C ILE A 51 -10.03 3.68 -12.59
#